data_AF-A0A2G4GNT1-F1
#
_entry.id   AF-A0A2G4GNT1-F1
#
_cell.length_a   1.000
_cell.length_b   1.000
_cell.length_c   1.000
_cell.angle_alpha   90.00
_cell.angle_beta   90.00
_cell.angle_gamma   90.00
#
_symmetry.space_group_name_H-M   'P 1'
#
loop_
_entity.id
_entity.type
_entity.pdbx_description
1 polymer ?
#
loop_
_entity_poly.entity_id
_entity_poly.type
_entity_poly.pdbx_seq_one_letter_code
_entity_poly.pdbx_strand_id
1 'polypeptide(L)'
;MKKLVLGILLVSFLMPVPAFAAVTKFVGGPLTNLESQGATINITLSNVPTKGGLYIQQCVEAPVGTRSALCNKAVELWISTAQGASFLPSDLIKFKPTGSYVVAATMVDCTVSKCGIFMRFDHTVPGDLTEDQFFPLTFKAAPTGSAALAADEITATINGIAVSTRAPASLVYRQVGALVATSKAGAVLTYRSLAPTCSLKGSEVTALTGSGECAIAVTSAGNATSATVTLILPIRLTLGVQTVGNTVVAPTTKAFTKIPLALVSNFGEKIKYKAVGSCSVIKALLTVRRGTCEITATAPGRKSTFEPLNFVFTVKGI
;
A
#
# COMPACT_ATOMS: atom_id res chain seq x y z
N MET A 1 93.03 6.23 23.82
CA MET A 1 92.68 4.89 23.29
C MET A 1 91.24 4.60 23.71
N LYS A 2 90.27 4.64 22.77
CA LYS A 2 89.46 3.47 22.32
C LYS A 2 88.54 2.91 23.45
N LYS A 3 87.20 2.87 23.40
CA LYS A 3 86.20 2.93 22.30
C LYS A 3 84.84 3.40 22.88
N LEU A 4 84.14 4.30 22.18
CA LEU A 4 82.69 4.50 22.36
C LEU A 4 82.00 3.42 21.51
N VAL A 5 81.16 2.58 22.12
CA VAL A 5 80.30 1.63 21.40
C VAL A 5 78.98 2.34 21.12
N LEU A 6 78.79 2.74 19.86
CA LEU A 6 77.56 3.32 19.35
C LEU A 6 76.63 2.17 18.91
N GLY A 7 75.58 1.90 19.69
CA GLY A 7 74.53 0.96 19.31
C GLY A 7 73.64 1.59 18.23
N ILE A 8 73.70 1.06 17.01
CA ILE A 8 72.86 1.46 15.89
C ILE A 8 71.45 0.90 16.12
N LEU A 9 70.50 1.78 16.44
CA LEU A 9 69.06 1.50 16.33
C LEU A 9 68.70 1.58 14.84
N LEU A 10 68.44 0.43 14.19
CA LEU A 10 67.79 0.39 12.88
C LEU A 10 66.32 0.81 13.07
N VAL A 11 66.02 2.08 12.83
CA VAL A 11 64.66 2.53 12.59
C VAL A 11 64.30 2.12 11.17
N SER A 12 63.51 1.06 11.04
CA SER A 12 62.88 0.63 9.80
C SER A 12 61.94 1.74 9.32
N PHE A 13 62.43 2.59 8.42
CA PHE A 13 61.60 3.58 7.73
C PHE A 13 60.73 2.82 6.72
N LEU A 14 59.53 2.41 7.13
CA LEU A 14 58.48 1.96 6.21
C LEU A 14 58.10 3.16 5.33
N MET A 15 58.67 3.23 4.13
CA MET A 15 58.22 4.17 3.13
C MET A 15 56.76 3.83 2.77
N PRO A 16 55.84 4.81 2.73
CA PRO A 16 54.50 4.57 2.23
C PRO A 16 54.61 4.14 0.75
N VAL A 17 54.11 2.93 0.46
CA VAL A 17 53.94 2.44 -0.91
C VAL A 17 53.04 3.46 -1.63
N PRO A 18 53.41 3.95 -2.83
CA PRO A 18 52.55 4.87 -3.55
C PRO A 18 51.23 4.15 -3.86
N ALA A 19 50.11 4.83 -3.64
CA ALA A 19 48.82 4.40 -4.16
C ALA A 19 48.97 4.20 -5.67
N PHE A 20 48.80 2.97 -6.17
CA PHE A 20 48.76 2.71 -7.59
C PHE A 20 47.64 3.57 -8.19
N ALA A 21 47.99 4.49 -9.08
CA ALA A 21 47.00 5.26 -9.80
C ALA A 21 46.24 4.33 -10.75
N ALA A 22 44.91 4.35 -10.67
CA ALA A 22 44.07 3.57 -11.57
C ALA A 22 44.38 3.85 -13.04
N VAL A 23 44.36 2.80 -13.86
CA VAL A 23 44.71 2.91 -15.27
C VAL A 23 43.51 3.31 -16.12
N THR A 24 42.29 2.92 -15.73
CA THR A 24 41.07 3.32 -16.43
C THR A 24 40.93 4.84 -16.39
N LYS A 25 40.71 5.44 -17.55
CA LYS A 25 40.41 6.87 -17.68
C LYS A 25 38.91 7.06 -17.85
N PHE A 26 38.36 7.90 -16.99
CA PHE A 26 36.97 8.31 -17.00
C PHE A 26 36.84 9.66 -17.71
N VAL A 27 35.93 9.73 -18.67
CA VAL A 27 35.44 10.98 -19.24
C VAL A 27 33.93 10.96 -19.15
N GLY A 28 33.33 11.88 -18.40
CA GLY A 28 31.88 11.90 -18.27
C GLY A 28 31.35 13.22 -17.75
N GLY A 29 30.08 13.48 -18.06
CA GLY A 29 29.39 14.67 -17.61
C GLY A 29 27.90 14.71 -17.99
N PRO A 30 27.15 15.67 -17.43
CA PRO A 30 27.58 16.62 -16.39
C PRO A 30 27.87 15.90 -15.05
N LEU A 31 28.78 16.42 -14.23
CA LEU A 31 29.05 15.90 -12.87
C LEU A 31 28.56 16.85 -11.78
N THR A 32 28.21 18.07 -12.15
CA THR A 32 27.83 19.12 -11.21
C THR A 32 26.46 19.70 -11.55
N ASN A 33 25.82 20.29 -10.56
CA ASN A 33 24.52 20.95 -10.72
C ASN A 33 23.44 20.00 -11.29
N LEU A 34 23.48 18.74 -10.89
CA LEU A 34 22.58 17.70 -11.35
C LEU A 34 21.18 17.88 -10.78
N GLU A 35 20.15 17.55 -11.57
CA GLU A 35 18.80 17.41 -11.05
C GLU A 35 18.73 16.27 -10.02
N SER A 36 17.97 16.46 -8.94
CA SER A 36 17.82 15.43 -7.90
C SER A 36 17.10 14.17 -8.41
N GLN A 37 16.37 14.27 -9.52
CA GLN A 37 15.75 13.13 -10.21
C GLN A 37 15.92 13.28 -11.73
N GLY A 38 16.05 12.14 -12.42
CA GLY A 38 16.11 12.09 -13.88
C GLY A 38 17.43 12.55 -14.51
N ALA A 39 18.43 12.92 -13.71
CA ALA A 39 19.78 13.22 -14.20
C ALA A 39 20.36 12.03 -14.98
N THR A 40 21.06 12.32 -16.07
CA THR A 40 21.82 11.33 -16.85
C THR A 40 23.22 11.86 -17.09
N ILE A 41 24.21 11.08 -16.68
CA ILE A 41 25.62 11.31 -16.91
C ILE A 41 26.05 10.36 -18.03
N ASN A 42 26.53 10.92 -19.14
CA ASN A 42 27.11 10.12 -20.20
C ASN A 42 28.59 9.93 -19.89
N ILE A 43 29.05 8.68 -19.90
CA ILE A 43 30.39 8.26 -19.51
C ILE A 43 31.02 7.51 -20.69
N THR A 44 32.27 7.81 -20.97
CA THR A 44 33.15 7.05 -21.84
C THR A 44 34.37 6.65 -21.04
N LEU A 45 34.76 5.38 -21.16
CA LEU A 45 35.95 4.84 -20.51
C LEU A 45 37.03 4.57 -21.56
N SER A 46 38.29 4.69 -21.15
CA SER A 46 39.43 4.19 -21.91
C SER A 46 40.42 3.51 -20.98
N ASN A 47 41.29 2.65 -21.53
CA ASN A 47 42.24 1.83 -20.77
C ASN A 47 41.58 0.96 -19.68
N VAL A 48 40.36 0.46 -19.95
CA VAL A 48 39.70 -0.49 -19.04
C VAL A 48 40.53 -1.77 -18.98
N PRO A 49 40.96 -2.23 -17.79
CA PRO A 49 41.77 -3.44 -17.65
C PRO A 49 41.07 -4.68 -18.20
N THR A 50 41.84 -5.59 -18.79
CA THR A 50 41.34 -6.90 -19.22
C THR A 50 41.28 -7.93 -18.09
N LYS A 51 41.87 -7.60 -16.93
CA LYS A 51 41.94 -8.47 -15.73
C LYS A 51 40.56 -8.75 -15.11
N GLY A 52 39.60 -7.85 -15.29
CA GLY A 52 38.23 -7.97 -14.79
C GLY A 52 37.36 -6.81 -15.27
N GLY A 53 36.04 -6.92 -15.14
CA GLY A 53 35.13 -5.81 -15.41
C GLY A 53 35.14 -4.77 -14.29
N LEU A 54 34.35 -3.71 -14.47
CA LEU A 54 34.22 -2.62 -13.51
C LEU A 54 32.77 -2.48 -13.02
N TYR A 55 32.59 -2.17 -11.74
CA TYR A 55 31.34 -1.62 -11.24
C TYR A 55 31.42 -0.09 -11.24
N ILE A 56 30.36 0.55 -11.73
CA ILE A 56 30.10 1.98 -11.57
C ILE A 56 28.91 2.12 -10.63
N GLN A 57 29.11 2.79 -9.51
CA GLN A 57 28.11 2.93 -8.43
C GLN A 57 27.97 4.38 -8.02
N GLN A 58 26.82 4.76 -7.47
CA GLN A 58 26.71 6.04 -6.74
C GLN A 58 26.96 5.73 -5.27
N CYS A 59 27.94 6.39 -4.66
CA CYS A 59 28.28 6.17 -3.25
C CYS A 59 28.56 7.49 -2.54
N VAL A 60 28.43 7.48 -1.20
CA VAL A 60 29.04 8.50 -0.35
C VAL A 60 30.57 8.29 -0.35
N GLU A 61 31.34 9.36 -0.43
CA GLU A 61 32.81 9.34 -0.34
C GLU A 61 33.26 8.61 0.93
N ALA A 62 34.19 7.68 0.78
CA ALA A 62 34.79 6.95 1.89
C ALA A 62 36.19 7.50 2.21
N PRO A 63 36.71 7.29 3.43
CA PRO A 63 38.10 7.56 3.75
C PRO A 63 39.05 6.90 2.75
N VAL A 64 40.18 7.55 2.48
CA VAL A 64 41.22 7.06 1.57
C VAL A 64 41.61 5.63 1.93
N GLY A 65 41.65 4.74 0.94
CA GLY A 65 41.99 3.33 1.11
C GLY A 65 40.84 2.45 1.60
N THR A 66 39.62 2.98 1.71
CA THR A 66 38.42 2.20 2.09
C THR A 66 37.31 2.34 1.06
N ARG A 67 36.39 1.38 1.05
CA ARG A 67 35.18 1.41 0.20
C ARG A 67 33.97 1.79 1.03
N SER A 68 33.10 2.64 0.47
CA SER A 68 31.87 3.06 1.12
C SER A 68 30.88 1.90 1.25
N ALA A 69 30.25 1.77 2.43
CA ALA A 69 29.09 0.91 2.60
C ALA A 69 27.79 1.58 2.12
N LEU A 70 27.81 2.90 1.90
CA LEU A 70 26.63 3.71 1.56
C LEU A 70 26.52 3.92 0.05
N CYS A 71 26.41 2.81 -0.69
CA CYS A 71 26.28 2.81 -2.14
C CYS A 71 24.84 2.52 -2.58
N ASN A 72 24.34 3.29 -3.54
CA ASN A 72 23.04 3.11 -4.16
C ASN A 72 23.06 1.91 -5.12
N LYS A 73 22.54 0.77 -4.66
CA LYS A 73 22.46 -0.46 -5.46
C LYS A 73 21.48 -0.35 -6.63
N ALA A 74 20.47 0.53 -6.57
CA ALA A 74 19.45 0.63 -7.60
C ALA A 74 19.97 1.18 -8.93
N VAL A 75 21.14 1.83 -8.93
CA VAL A 75 21.75 2.47 -10.11
C VAL A 75 23.11 1.88 -10.46
N GLU A 76 23.51 0.79 -9.79
CA GLU A 76 24.78 0.09 -10.06
C GLU A 76 24.81 -0.45 -11.49
N LEU A 77 25.92 -0.18 -12.19
CA LEU A 77 26.18 -0.68 -13.53
C LEU A 77 27.40 -1.59 -13.51
N TRP A 78 27.32 -2.69 -14.27
CA TRP A 78 28.45 -3.59 -14.52
C TRP A 78 28.97 -3.38 -15.94
N ILE A 79 30.24 -2.99 -16.06
CA ILE A 79 30.92 -2.72 -17.33
C ILE A 79 31.87 -3.87 -17.62
N SER A 80 31.56 -4.69 -18.63
CA SER A 80 32.33 -5.88 -18.97
C SER A 80 31.99 -6.39 -20.37
N THR A 81 32.87 -7.19 -20.96
CA THR A 81 32.58 -7.95 -22.19
C THR A 81 31.83 -9.26 -21.91
N ALA A 82 31.65 -9.62 -20.64
CA ALA A 82 30.92 -10.81 -20.24
C ALA A 82 29.41 -10.68 -20.52
N GLN A 83 28.76 -11.82 -20.76
CA GLN A 83 27.32 -11.87 -20.93
C GLN A 83 26.60 -11.37 -19.66
N GLY A 84 25.61 -10.50 -19.83
CA GLY A 84 24.83 -9.92 -18.73
C GLY A 84 25.41 -8.63 -18.15
N ALA A 85 26.54 -8.14 -18.68
CA ALA A 85 27.02 -6.79 -18.38
C ALA A 85 25.98 -5.73 -18.76
N SER A 86 25.91 -4.65 -17.97
CA SER A 86 25.04 -3.51 -18.27
C SER A 86 25.49 -2.79 -19.55
N PHE A 87 26.80 -2.71 -19.78
CA PHE A 87 27.42 -2.07 -20.94
C PHE A 87 28.76 -2.74 -21.28
N LEU A 88 29.15 -2.67 -22.55
CA LEU A 88 30.52 -2.98 -22.96
C LEU A 88 31.47 -1.84 -22.56
N PRO A 89 32.77 -2.12 -22.33
CA PRO A 89 33.75 -1.07 -22.00
C PRO A 89 33.86 0.08 -23.01
N SER A 90 33.56 -0.19 -24.29
CA SER A 90 33.61 0.78 -25.39
C SER A 90 32.31 1.58 -25.59
N ASP A 91 31.24 1.27 -24.86
CA ASP A 91 29.95 1.90 -25.06
C ASP A 91 29.92 3.33 -24.48
N LEU A 92 28.96 4.13 -24.97
CA LEU A 92 28.53 5.32 -24.26
C LEU A 92 27.64 4.92 -23.08
N ILE A 93 28.22 4.88 -21.89
CA ILE A 93 27.57 4.44 -20.66
C ILE A 93 26.65 5.54 -20.14
N LYS A 94 25.40 5.21 -19.82
CA LYS A 94 24.42 6.16 -19.26
C LYS A 94 24.19 5.86 -17.79
N PHE A 95 24.80 6.65 -16.92
CA PHE A 95 24.64 6.53 -15.48
C PHE A 95 23.59 7.54 -14.97
N LYS A 96 22.67 7.08 -14.12
CA LYS A 96 21.52 7.89 -13.67
C LYS A 96 21.49 7.99 -12.14
N PRO A 97 22.26 8.91 -11.54
CA PRO A 97 22.26 9.06 -10.09
C PRO A 97 21.03 9.82 -9.59
N THR A 98 20.76 9.75 -8.29
CA THR A 98 19.66 10.47 -7.63
C THR A 98 20.18 11.39 -6.53
N GLY A 99 19.50 12.51 -6.27
CA GLY A 99 19.88 13.45 -5.22
C GLY A 99 19.74 12.90 -3.80
N SER A 100 18.96 11.83 -3.62
CA SER A 100 18.89 11.06 -2.37
C SER A 100 18.58 9.59 -2.66
N TYR A 101 18.95 8.70 -1.73
CA TYR A 101 18.64 7.27 -1.80
C TYR A 101 18.67 6.64 -0.39
N VAL A 102 18.14 5.43 -0.26
CA VAL A 102 18.12 4.68 1.00
C VAL A 102 19.03 3.47 0.90
N VAL A 103 19.91 3.29 1.90
CA VAL A 103 20.72 2.09 2.09
C VAL A 103 20.31 1.45 3.41
N ALA A 104 19.68 0.28 3.35
CA ALA A 104 19.01 -0.34 4.49
C ALA A 104 18.00 0.63 5.16
N ALA A 105 18.29 1.14 6.35
CA ALA A 105 17.46 2.14 7.05
C ALA A 105 18.04 3.56 6.99
N THR A 106 19.21 3.74 6.37
CA THR A 106 19.92 5.02 6.32
C THR A 106 19.51 5.79 5.07
N MET A 107 18.97 6.99 5.26
CA MET A 107 18.73 7.94 4.18
C MET A 107 20.03 8.68 3.87
N VAL A 108 20.48 8.61 2.62
CA VAL A 108 21.59 9.40 2.09
C VAL A 108 21.01 10.57 1.31
N ASP A 109 21.42 11.77 1.67
CA ASP A 109 21.12 13.01 0.94
C ASP A 109 22.41 13.53 0.31
N CYS A 110 22.49 13.50 -1.02
CA CYS A 110 23.65 13.94 -1.80
C CYS A 110 23.69 15.45 -2.05
N THR A 111 22.70 16.20 -1.57
CA THR A 111 22.77 17.67 -1.50
C THR A 111 23.57 18.13 -0.28
N VAL A 112 23.74 17.24 0.71
CA VAL A 112 24.49 17.50 1.96
C VAL A 112 25.74 16.62 2.06
N SER A 113 25.62 15.34 1.73
CA SER A 113 26.72 14.37 1.76
C SER A 113 27.57 14.48 0.49
N LYS A 114 28.87 14.22 0.61
CA LYS A 114 29.75 14.12 -0.56
C LYS A 114 29.47 12.81 -1.31
N CYS A 115 28.52 12.84 -2.24
CA CYS A 115 28.26 11.73 -3.13
C CYS A 115 29.13 11.80 -4.39
N GLY A 116 29.35 10.66 -5.01
CA GLY A 116 30.12 10.55 -6.23
C GLY A 116 29.83 9.26 -6.99
N ILE A 117 30.33 9.20 -8.22
CA ILE A 117 30.49 7.94 -8.93
C ILE A 117 31.71 7.24 -8.31
N PHE A 118 31.50 6.06 -7.75
CA PHE A 118 32.55 5.18 -7.33
C PHE A 118 32.73 4.07 -8.36
N MET A 119 33.90 4.03 -8.98
CA MET A 119 34.32 3.00 -9.91
C MET A 119 35.30 2.06 -9.21
N ARG A 120 35.13 0.76 -9.41
CA ARG A 120 35.98 -0.28 -8.82
C ARG A 120 36.00 -1.53 -9.69
N PHE A 121 36.95 -2.43 -9.44
CA PHE A 121 36.86 -3.78 -10.01
C PHE A 121 35.56 -4.48 -9.63
N ASP A 122 35.05 -5.27 -10.58
CA ASP A 122 33.84 -6.04 -10.38
C ASP A 122 34.03 -7.23 -9.41
N HIS A 123 32.99 -8.04 -9.30
CA HIS A 123 32.96 -9.19 -8.41
C HIS A 123 33.94 -10.32 -8.78
N THR A 124 34.59 -10.26 -9.94
CA THR A 124 35.61 -11.23 -10.36
C THR A 124 36.99 -10.93 -9.77
N VAL A 125 37.25 -9.66 -9.41
CA VAL A 125 38.51 -9.23 -8.79
C VAL A 125 38.25 -8.35 -7.54
N PRO A 126 37.43 -8.81 -6.57
CA PRO A 126 36.86 -7.93 -5.55
C PRO A 126 37.88 -7.41 -4.53
N GLY A 127 39.01 -8.10 -4.35
CA GLY A 127 40.07 -7.72 -3.41
C GLY A 127 41.11 -6.75 -4.00
N ASP A 128 41.05 -6.48 -5.30
CA ASP A 128 41.95 -5.54 -5.95
C ASP A 128 41.35 -4.13 -5.89
N LEU A 129 42.08 -3.21 -5.28
CA LEU A 129 41.67 -1.82 -5.06
C LEU A 129 42.34 -0.85 -6.04
N THR A 130 43.15 -1.34 -6.98
CA THR A 130 43.95 -0.48 -7.87
C THR A 130 43.12 0.33 -8.86
N GLU A 131 41.86 -0.07 -9.10
CA GLU A 131 40.90 0.67 -9.93
C GLU A 131 39.87 1.48 -9.13
N ASP A 132 40.02 1.55 -7.80
CA ASP A 132 39.11 2.33 -6.97
C ASP A 132 39.27 3.82 -7.28
N GLN A 133 38.26 4.41 -7.92
CA GLN A 133 38.22 5.81 -8.32
C GLN A 133 36.92 6.45 -7.86
N PHE A 134 36.99 7.68 -7.37
CA PHE A 134 35.82 8.45 -6.95
C PHE A 134 35.72 9.76 -7.73
N PHE A 135 34.59 9.96 -8.40
CA PHE A 135 34.30 11.17 -9.16
C PHE A 135 33.17 11.92 -8.45
N PRO A 136 33.46 13.06 -7.78
CA PRO A 136 32.46 13.80 -7.03
C PRO A 136 31.29 14.24 -7.89
N LEU A 137 30.09 14.12 -7.35
CA LEU A 137 28.87 14.66 -7.94
C LEU A 137 28.35 15.81 -7.09
N THR A 138 27.84 16.86 -7.73
CA THR A 138 27.04 17.87 -7.04
C THR A 138 25.64 17.93 -7.63
N PHE A 139 24.65 17.97 -6.74
CA PHE A 139 23.25 18.16 -7.09
C PHE A 139 22.85 19.60 -6.87
N LYS A 140 21.87 20.06 -7.63
CA LYS A 140 21.16 21.30 -7.33
C LYS A 140 20.68 21.25 -5.90
N ALA A 141 20.92 22.33 -5.16
CA ALA A 141 20.29 22.49 -3.86
C ALA A 141 18.78 22.33 -4.05
N ALA A 142 18.15 21.55 -3.17
CA ALA A 142 16.70 21.53 -3.12
C ALA A 142 16.23 22.99 -2.93
N PRO A 143 15.18 23.45 -3.64
CA PRO A 143 14.58 24.74 -3.34
C PRO A 143 14.31 24.79 -1.83
N THR A 144 14.80 25.83 -1.16
CA THR A 144 14.53 26.07 0.26
C THR A 144 13.02 26.09 0.46
N GLY A 145 12.47 25.02 1.05
CA GLY A 145 11.02 24.81 1.19
C GLY A 145 10.49 23.42 0.83
N SER A 146 11.28 22.54 0.18
CA SER A 146 10.84 21.16 -0.03
C SER A 146 11.07 20.29 1.21
N ALA A 147 10.47 20.68 2.34
CA ALA A 147 10.22 19.74 3.42
C ALA A 147 9.33 18.61 2.86
N ALA A 148 9.64 17.35 3.17
CA ALA A 148 8.72 16.27 2.86
C ALA A 148 7.36 16.64 3.48
N LEU A 149 6.35 16.84 2.63
CA LEU A 149 5.03 17.26 3.09
C LEU A 149 4.50 16.19 4.04
N ALA A 150 3.91 16.60 5.16
CA ALA A 150 3.20 15.67 6.02
C ALA A 150 2.10 14.98 5.20
N ALA A 151 1.89 13.68 5.41
CA ALA A 151 0.77 12.98 4.80
C ALA A 151 -0.54 13.70 5.15
N ASP A 152 -1.42 13.83 4.16
CA ASP A 152 -2.78 14.30 4.44
C ASP A 152 -3.49 13.35 5.43
N GLU A 153 -4.56 13.85 6.02
CA GLU A 153 -5.37 13.11 6.99
C GLU A 153 -6.79 12.99 6.44
N ILE A 154 -7.31 11.76 6.41
CA ILE A 154 -8.66 11.47 5.94
C ILE A 154 -9.49 11.02 7.14
N THR A 155 -10.65 11.64 7.34
CA THR A 155 -11.69 11.11 8.23
C THR A 155 -12.83 10.55 7.38
N ALA A 156 -13.46 9.47 7.85
CA ALA A 156 -14.53 8.83 7.11
C ALA A 156 -15.62 8.29 8.04
N THR A 157 -16.85 8.29 7.54
CA THR A 157 -18.01 7.66 8.18
C THR A 157 -18.75 6.78 7.18
N ILE A 158 -19.38 5.72 7.68
CA ILE A 158 -20.37 4.94 6.93
C ILE A 158 -21.66 4.95 7.73
N ASN A 159 -22.75 5.42 7.13
CA ASN A 159 -24.03 5.66 7.81
C ASN A 159 -23.89 6.54 9.06
N GLY A 160 -22.99 7.54 9.01
CA GLY A 160 -22.70 8.45 10.12
C GLY A 160 -21.83 7.86 11.24
N ILE A 161 -21.45 6.59 11.17
CA ILE A 161 -20.54 5.95 12.13
C ILE A 161 -19.10 6.12 11.64
N ALA A 162 -18.22 6.65 12.48
CA ALA A 162 -16.80 6.79 12.16
C ALA A 162 -16.16 5.43 11.85
N VAL A 163 -15.40 5.38 10.75
CA VAL A 163 -14.68 4.18 10.30
C VAL A 163 -13.21 4.48 10.17
N SER A 164 -12.39 3.53 10.60
CA SER A 164 -10.94 3.53 10.39
C SER A 164 -10.41 2.11 10.24
N THR A 165 -9.14 1.97 9.90
CA THR A 165 -8.44 0.67 9.88
C THR A 165 -8.54 -0.09 11.20
N ARG A 166 -8.72 0.61 12.34
CA ARG A 166 -8.84 0.02 13.67
C ARG A 166 -10.27 -0.11 14.17
N ALA A 167 -11.23 0.56 13.51
CA ALA A 167 -12.64 0.55 13.85
C ALA A 167 -13.46 0.26 12.59
N PRO A 168 -13.68 -1.02 12.24
CA PRO A 168 -14.45 -1.41 11.07
C PRO A 168 -15.93 -1.02 11.18
N ALA A 169 -16.53 -0.62 10.06
CA ALA A 169 -17.99 -0.51 9.96
C ALA A 169 -18.63 -1.90 9.90
N SER A 170 -19.96 -1.95 10.03
CA SER A 170 -20.74 -3.15 9.74
C SER A 170 -21.84 -2.81 8.72
N LEU A 171 -22.01 -3.67 7.72
CA LEU A 171 -23.11 -3.59 6.76
C LEU A 171 -23.81 -4.95 6.65
N VAL A 172 -25.13 -4.89 6.62
CA VAL A 172 -26.00 -6.04 6.44
C VAL A 172 -26.13 -6.37 4.95
N TYR A 173 -26.29 -7.63 4.57
CA TYR A 173 -26.52 -8.03 3.17
C TYR A 173 -27.59 -7.17 2.48
N ARG A 174 -27.27 -6.62 1.30
CA ARG A 174 -28.06 -5.66 0.50
C ARG A 174 -28.29 -4.29 1.12
N GLN A 175 -27.76 -4.01 2.30
CA GLN A 175 -27.77 -2.66 2.85
C GLN A 175 -26.87 -1.75 1.99
N VAL A 176 -27.39 -0.57 1.68
CA VAL A 176 -26.63 0.53 1.09
C VAL A 176 -26.12 1.40 2.23
N GLY A 177 -24.80 1.50 2.35
CA GLY A 177 -24.10 2.37 3.27
C GLY A 177 -23.69 3.68 2.60
N ALA A 178 -24.05 4.82 3.19
CA ALA A 178 -23.58 6.12 2.74
C ALA A 178 -22.16 6.37 3.29
N LEU A 179 -21.16 6.36 2.40
CA LEU A 179 -19.78 6.70 2.73
C LEU A 179 -19.58 8.21 2.61
N VAL A 180 -19.11 8.84 3.67
CA VAL A 180 -18.70 10.25 3.66
C VAL A 180 -17.27 10.32 4.15
N ALA A 181 -16.36 10.84 3.32
CA ALA A 181 -14.97 11.06 3.69
C ALA A 181 -14.55 12.50 3.45
N THR A 182 -13.65 13.02 4.28
CA THR A 182 -13.14 14.39 4.22
C THR A 182 -11.62 14.36 4.30
N SER A 183 -10.96 15.06 3.37
CA SER A 183 -9.53 15.37 3.45
C SER A 183 -9.34 16.61 4.33
N LYS A 184 -8.42 16.53 5.29
CA LYS A 184 -8.04 17.68 6.12
C LYS A 184 -7.36 18.77 5.31
N ALA A 185 -6.59 18.38 4.29
CA ALA A 185 -5.96 19.29 3.34
C ALA A 185 -6.93 19.86 2.29
N GLY A 186 -8.21 19.46 2.29
CA GLY A 186 -9.19 19.86 1.27
C GLY A 186 -8.91 19.29 -0.12
N ALA A 187 -8.09 18.25 -0.20
CA ALA A 187 -7.75 17.59 -1.46
C ALA A 187 -8.94 16.76 -1.98
N VAL A 188 -8.98 16.58 -3.31
CA VAL A 188 -9.98 15.72 -3.95
C VAL A 188 -9.73 14.27 -3.56
N LEU A 189 -10.80 13.59 -3.14
CA LEU A 189 -10.77 12.18 -2.74
C LEU A 189 -11.20 11.27 -3.89
N THR A 190 -10.52 10.14 -4.02
CA THR A 190 -10.89 9.05 -4.92
C THR A 190 -11.18 7.77 -4.14
N TYR A 191 -12.10 6.97 -4.65
CA TYR A 191 -12.64 5.80 -3.95
C TYR A 191 -12.51 4.55 -4.80
N ARG A 192 -12.15 3.43 -4.18
CA ARG A 192 -12.04 2.12 -4.86
C ARG A 192 -12.45 0.99 -3.92
N SER A 193 -13.32 0.10 -4.40
CA SER A 193 -13.58 -1.17 -3.70
C SER A 193 -12.37 -2.10 -3.86
N LEU A 194 -11.91 -2.69 -2.76
CA LEU A 194 -10.78 -3.61 -2.73
C LEU A 194 -11.20 -5.08 -2.79
N ALA A 195 -12.50 -5.37 -2.67
CA ALA A 195 -13.02 -6.74 -2.67
C ALA A 195 -14.36 -6.82 -3.41
N PRO A 196 -14.66 -7.94 -4.11
CA PRO A 196 -15.92 -8.11 -4.84
C PRO A 196 -17.13 -8.34 -3.92
N THR A 197 -16.91 -8.48 -2.60
CA THR A 197 -17.95 -8.67 -1.58
C THR A 197 -18.76 -7.40 -1.29
N CYS A 198 -18.28 -6.24 -1.75
CA CYS A 198 -19.00 -4.98 -1.75
C CYS A 198 -18.92 -4.30 -3.12
N SER A 199 -20.04 -3.76 -3.59
CA SER A 199 -20.04 -2.81 -4.71
C SER A 199 -19.89 -1.39 -4.19
N LEU A 200 -19.25 -0.54 -4.99
CA LEU A 200 -19.10 0.89 -4.75
C LEU A 200 -19.65 1.63 -5.96
N LYS A 201 -20.66 2.48 -5.76
CA LYS A 201 -21.23 3.35 -6.79
C LYS A 201 -21.18 4.80 -6.29
N GLY A 202 -20.23 5.58 -6.79
CA GLY A 202 -19.94 6.89 -6.19
C GLY A 202 -19.53 6.74 -4.73
N SER A 203 -20.33 7.29 -3.82
CA SER A 203 -20.15 7.20 -2.36
C SER A 203 -21.10 6.22 -1.68
N GLU A 204 -21.76 5.34 -2.44
CA GLU A 204 -22.65 4.31 -1.91
C GLU A 204 -21.95 2.95 -1.92
N VAL A 205 -21.85 2.33 -0.75
CA VAL A 205 -21.28 0.99 -0.57
C VAL A 205 -22.41 -0.01 -0.35
N THR A 206 -22.53 -1.04 -1.18
CA THR A 206 -23.55 -2.09 -0.99
C THR A 206 -22.91 -3.43 -0.65
N ALA A 207 -23.34 -4.05 0.44
CA ALA A 207 -22.92 -5.39 0.81
C ALA A 207 -23.55 -6.44 -0.12
N LEU A 208 -22.72 -7.22 -0.83
CA LEU A 208 -23.16 -8.25 -1.78
C LEU A 208 -23.15 -9.67 -1.18
N THR A 209 -22.66 -9.80 0.05
CA THR A 209 -22.69 -11.02 0.87
C THR A 209 -23.01 -10.63 2.31
N GLY A 210 -23.49 -11.58 3.10
CA GLY A 210 -23.82 -11.42 4.51
C GLY A 210 -22.80 -12.02 5.47
N SER A 211 -21.59 -12.30 5.00
CA SER A 211 -20.49 -12.82 5.83
C SER A 211 -19.12 -12.43 5.27
N GLY A 212 -18.13 -12.28 6.15
CA GLY A 212 -16.76 -11.91 5.79
C GLY A 212 -16.54 -10.41 5.89
N GLU A 213 -15.53 -9.92 5.16
CA GLU A 213 -15.15 -8.51 5.17
C GLU A 213 -15.05 -7.97 3.73
N CYS A 214 -15.24 -6.67 3.59
CA CYS A 214 -14.84 -5.91 2.41
C CYS A 214 -14.08 -4.67 2.85
N ALA A 215 -13.42 -3.99 1.91
CA ALA A 215 -12.71 -2.75 2.23
C ALA A 215 -12.82 -1.75 1.08
N ILE A 216 -12.96 -0.47 1.44
CA ILE A 216 -12.90 0.65 0.51
C ILE A 216 -11.60 1.41 0.74
N ALA A 217 -10.81 1.62 -0.32
CA ALA A 217 -9.70 2.55 -0.31
C ALA A 217 -10.20 3.96 -0.61
N VAL A 218 -9.84 4.92 0.23
CA VAL A 218 -10.04 6.34 0.03
C VAL A 218 -8.67 6.99 -0.12
N THR A 219 -8.39 7.55 -1.29
CA THR A 219 -7.08 8.16 -1.58
C THR A 219 -7.24 9.67 -1.72
N SER A 220 -6.46 10.41 -0.93
CA SER A 220 -6.22 11.82 -1.13
C SER A 220 -4.97 11.97 -1.99
N ALA A 221 -5.06 12.76 -3.06
CA ALA A 221 -3.92 13.11 -3.90
C ALA A 221 -2.93 14.08 -3.20
N GLY A 222 -3.27 14.55 -2.00
CA GLY A 222 -2.54 15.64 -1.36
C GLY A 222 -2.78 16.98 -2.06
N ASN A 223 -1.97 17.98 -1.69
CA ASN A 223 -1.96 19.31 -2.29
C ASN A 223 -0.57 19.95 -2.12
N ALA A 224 -0.44 21.26 -2.35
CA ALA A 224 0.84 21.97 -2.20
C ALA A 224 1.46 21.91 -0.78
N THR A 225 0.67 21.57 0.24
CA THR A 225 1.06 21.55 1.65
C THR A 225 0.96 20.17 2.31
N SER A 226 0.42 19.16 1.63
CA SER A 226 0.21 17.81 2.17
C SER A 226 0.49 16.74 1.14
N ALA A 227 1.18 15.66 1.54
CA ALA A 227 1.46 14.53 0.67
C ALA A 227 0.24 13.62 0.49
N THR A 228 0.25 12.86 -0.59
CA THR A 228 -0.72 11.80 -0.89
C THR A 228 -0.85 10.81 0.27
N VAL A 229 -2.08 10.37 0.56
CA VAL A 229 -2.34 9.30 1.52
C VAL A 229 -3.47 8.39 1.03
N THR A 230 -3.44 7.12 1.39
CA THR A 230 -4.54 6.19 1.18
C THR A 230 -5.01 5.63 2.53
N LEU A 231 -6.29 5.85 2.86
CA LEU A 231 -6.95 5.25 4.01
C LEU A 231 -7.75 4.02 3.56
N ILE A 232 -7.60 2.91 4.27
CA ILE A 232 -8.37 1.68 4.04
C ILE A 232 -9.47 1.59 5.09
N LEU A 233 -10.71 1.50 4.63
CA LEU A 233 -11.91 1.43 5.47
C LEU A 233 -12.44 -0.02 5.47
N PRO A 234 -12.13 -0.84 6.50
CA PRO A 234 -12.66 -2.19 6.61
C PRO A 234 -14.14 -2.18 7.00
N ILE A 235 -14.91 -3.10 6.43
CA ILE A 235 -16.34 -3.26 6.65
C ILE A 235 -16.63 -4.74 6.90
N ARG A 236 -17.22 -5.05 8.05
CA ARG A 236 -17.70 -6.39 8.40
C ARG A 236 -19.09 -6.61 7.84
N LEU A 237 -19.30 -7.78 7.24
CA LEU A 237 -20.56 -8.12 6.59
C LEU A 237 -21.36 -9.08 7.46
N THR A 238 -22.63 -8.76 7.65
CA THR A 238 -23.56 -9.54 8.47
C THR A 238 -24.79 -9.98 7.68
N LEU A 239 -25.43 -11.05 8.13
CA LEU A 239 -26.57 -11.64 7.44
C LEU A 239 -27.76 -10.67 7.42
N GLY A 240 -28.45 -10.63 6.30
CA GLY A 240 -29.74 -9.97 6.15
C GLY A 240 -30.80 -10.56 7.08
N VAL A 241 -31.66 -9.69 7.61
CA VAL A 241 -32.82 -10.08 8.41
C VAL A 241 -34.04 -10.20 7.51
N GLN A 242 -34.58 -11.41 7.40
CA GLN A 242 -35.83 -11.62 6.68
C GLN A 242 -37.00 -11.06 7.48
N THR A 243 -37.89 -10.35 6.80
CA THR A 243 -39.14 -9.83 7.35
C THR A 243 -40.33 -10.30 6.52
N VAL A 244 -41.46 -10.47 7.18
CA VAL A 244 -42.77 -10.48 6.51
C VAL A 244 -43.00 -9.03 6.04
N GLY A 245 -43.40 -8.80 4.78
CA GLY A 245 -43.63 -7.45 4.26
C GLY A 245 -44.66 -6.64 5.05
N ASN A 246 -45.06 -5.46 4.55
CA ASN A 246 -45.95 -4.50 5.25
C ASN A 246 -47.39 -4.98 5.57
N THR A 247 -47.68 -6.28 5.58
CA THR A 247 -48.98 -6.78 6.04
C THR A 247 -49.09 -6.63 7.55
N VAL A 248 -49.61 -5.49 7.99
CA VAL A 248 -49.94 -5.24 9.40
C VAL A 248 -51.24 -5.99 9.71
N VAL A 249 -51.15 -7.04 10.51
CA VAL A 249 -52.33 -7.68 11.09
C VAL A 249 -52.60 -7.03 12.44
N ALA A 250 -53.78 -6.41 12.58
CA ALA A 250 -54.16 -5.81 13.84
C ALA A 250 -54.25 -6.87 14.96
N PRO A 251 -53.73 -6.61 16.17
CA PRO A 251 -53.73 -7.57 17.26
C PRO A 251 -55.15 -7.96 17.71
N THR A 252 -56.15 -7.10 17.44
CA THR A 252 -57.57 -7.40 17.62
C THR A 252 -58.31 -7.11 16.32
N THR A 253 -59.13 -8.07 15.86
CA THR A 253 -59.88 -7.98 14.60
C THR A 253 -61.29 -8.55 14.80
N LYS A 254 -62.28 -8.07 14.04
CA LYS A 254 -63.63 -8.66 14.03
C LYS A 254 -63.57 -10.15 13.66
N ALA A 255 -64.31 -11.00 14.37
CA ALA A 255 -64.43 -12.41 14.03
C ALA A 255 -64.95 -12.61 12.58
N PHE A 256 -64.49 -13.70 11.95
CA PHE A 256 -64.74 -14.09 10.56
C PHE A 256 -64.15 -13.16 9.49
N THR A 257 -63.30 -12.21 9.89
CA THR A 257 -62.53 -11.39 8.95
C THR A 257 -61.51 -12.25 8.21
N LYS A 258 -61.36 -11.99 6.91
CA LYS A 258 -60.34 -12.59 6.06
C LYS A 258 -59.26 -11.57 5.74
N ILE A 259 -58.01 -11.88 6.08
CA ILE A 259 -56.86 -10.98 5.92
C ILE A 259 -55.85 -11.66 4.98
N PRO A 260 -55.49 -11.03 3.85
CA PRO A 260 -54.42 -11.54 3.00
C PRO A 260 -53.07 -11.36 3.71
N LEU A 261 -52.26 -12.40 3.72
CA LEU A 261 -50.89 -12.40 4.25
C LEU A 261 -49.88 -12.28 3.11
N ALA A 262 -48.70 -11.74 3.40
CA ALA A 262 -47.62 -11.64 2.42
C ALA A 262 -47.22 -13.02 1.89
N LEU A 263 -47.10 -13.16 0.57
CA LEU A 263 -46.69 -14.42 -0.08
C LEU A 263 -45.18 -14.62 -0.08
N VAL A 264 -44.41 -13.53 -0.05
CA VAL A 264 -42.95 -13.53 -0.11
C VAL A 264 -42.35 -12.61 0.95
N SER A 265 -41.15 -12.92 1.43
CA SER A 265 -40.37 -12.06 2.33
C SER A 265 -39.77 -10.87 1.58
N ASN A 266 -39.18 -9.92 2.32
CA ASN A 266 -38.36 -8.83 1.75
C ASN A 266 -37.18 -9.32 0.88
N PHE A 267 -36.80 -10.60 0.96
CA PHE A 267 -35.78 -11.22 0.11
C PHE A 267 -36.37 -12.10 -1.01
N GLY A 268 -37.70 -12.13 -1.16
CA GLY A 268 -38.39 -12.87 -2.23
C GLY A 268 -38.64 -14.35 -1.92
N GLU A 269 -38.30 -14.83 -0.71
CA GLU A 269 -38.53 -16.22 -0.32
C GLU A 269 -40.01 -16.47 -0.01
N LYS A 270 -40.54 -17.62 -0.44
CA LYS A 270 -41.94 -17.99 -0.20
C LYS A 270 -42.20 -18.20 1.28
N ILE A 271 -43.22 -17.53 1.82
CA ILE A 271 -43.59 -17.63 3.23
C ILE A 271 -44.60 -18.78 3.43
N LYS A 272 -44.33 -19.64 4.41
CA LYS A 272 -45.26 -20.67 4.91
C LYS A 272 -45.87 -20.21 6.22
N TYR A 273 -47.18 -20.37 6.34
CA TYR A 273 -47.94 -20.00 7.54
C TYR A 273 -48.48 -21.23 8.24
N LYS A 274 -48.37 -21.23 9.57
CA LYS A 274 -49.04 -22.19 10.46
C LYS A 274 -49.88 -21.37 11.44
N ALA A 275 -51.14 -21.73 11.59
CA ALA A 275 -52.03 -21.12 12.58
C ALA A 275 -52.39 -22.14 13.66
N VAL A 276 -52.47 -21.68 14.91
CA VAL A 276 -52.89 -22.45 16.08
C VAL A 276 -53.97 -21.66 16.83
N GLY A 277 -54.99 -22.34 17.35
CA GLY A 277 -56.11 -21.70 18.06
C GLY A 277 -57.28 -21.31 17.16
N SER A 278 -57.90 -20.17 17.42
CA SER A 278 -59.15 -19.73 16.77
C SER A 278 -58.98 -19.16 15.35
N CYS A 279 -58.01 -19.61 14.56
CA CYS A 279 -57.79 -19.11 13.19
C CYS A 279 -57.36 -20.22 12.24
N SER A 280 -57.51 -19.97 10.93
CA SER A 280 -56.99 -20.86 9.87
C SER A 280 -56.32 -20.04 8.77
N VAL A 281 -55.24 -20.56 8.19
CA VAL A 281 -54.59 -19.95 7.03
C VAL A 281 -54.64 -20.91 5.84
N ILE A 282 -55.27 -20.49 4.74
CA ILE A 282 -55.37 -21.27 3.49
C ILE A 282 -54.93 -20.37 2.34
N LYS A 283 -53.96 -20.80 1.53
CA LYS A 283 -53.40 -20.00 0.41
C LYS A 283 -53.00 -18.57 0.84
N ALA A 284 -52.33 -18.46 2.00
CA ALA A 284 -51.95 -17.19 2.63
C ALA A 284 -53.13 -16.24 2.96
N LEU A 285 -54.35 -16.76 3.07
CA LEU A 285 -55.52 -16.03 3.54
C LEU A 285 -55.83 -16.44 4.98
N LEU A 286 -55.59 -15.53 5.93
CA LEU A 286 -55.94 -15.72 7.34
C LEU A 286 -57.43 -15.51 7.53
N THR A 287 -58.12 -16.49 8.11
CA THR A 287 -59.49 -16.36 8.59
C THR A 287 -59.47 -16.36 10.11
N VAL A 288 -59.87 -15.24 10.71
CA VAL A 288 -59.95 -15.06 12.17
C VAL A 288 -61.30 -15.56 12.67
N ARG A 289 -61.36 -16.31 13.78
CA ARG A 289 -62.62 -16.66 14.47
C ARG A 289 -62.59 -16.07 15.87
N ARG A 290 -63.72 -16.16 16.59
CA ARG A 290 -63.81 -15.66 17.97
C ARG A 290 -62.78 -16.38 18.87
N GLY A 291 -62.00 -15.61 19.61
CA GLY A 291 -60.91 -16.10 20.45
C GLY A 291 -59.52 -15.72 19.95
N THR A 292 -58.48 -16.22 20.61
CA THR A 292 -57.09 -15.91 20.29
C THR A 292 -56.49 -16.96 19.36
N CYS A 293 -55.63 -16.53 18.44
CA CYS A 293 -54.82 -17.43 17.65
C CYS A 293 -53.40 -16.89 17.47
N GLU A 294 -52.47 -17.83 17.33
CA GLU A 294 -51.07 -17.56 17.02
C GLU A 294 -50.80 -17.99 15.58
N ILE A 295 -50.05 -17.16 14.86
CA ILE A 295 -49.63 -17.41 13.49
C ILE A 295 -48.10 -17.39 13.46
N THR A 296 -47.51 -18.49 13.00
CA THR A 296 -46.08 -18.59 12.70
C THR A 296 -45.87 -18.44 11.19
N ALA A 297 -45.04 -17.49 10.79
CA ALA A 297 -44.56 -17.28 9.44
C ALA A 297 -43.11 -17.78 9.32
N THR A 298 -42.85 -18.68 8.38
CA THR A 298 -41.52 -19.25 8.15
C THR A 298 -41.10 -19.18 6.69
N ALA A 299 -39.82 -18.94 6.44
CA ALA A 299 -39.21 -18.99 5.11
C ALA A 299 -37.74 -19.45 5.24
N PRO A 300 -37.21 -20.20 4.26
CA PRO A 300 -35.83 -20.65 4.30
C PRO A 300 -34.85 -19.47 4.26
N GLY A 301 -33.72 -19.59 4.95
CA GLY A 301 -32.59 -18.68 4.81
C GLY A 301 -31.68 -19.11 3.67
N ARG A 302 -30.73 -18.26 3.31
CA ARG A 302 -29.71 -18.60 2.31
C ARG A 302 -28.32 -18.29 2.86
N LYS A 303 -27.45 -19.30 2.82
CA LYS A 303 -26.08 -19.24 3.37
C LYS A 303 -25.35 -17.99 2.86
N SER A 304 -24.67 -17.30 3.78
CA SER A 304 -23.89 -16.10 3.49
C SER A 304 -24.69 -14.97 2.84
N THR A 305 -26.01 -14.92 3.03
CA THR A 305 -26.84 -13.81 2.54
C THR A 305 -27.80 -13.33 3.61
N PHE A 306 -28.77 -14.15 4.02
CA PHE A 306 -29.76 -13.77 5.03
C PHE A 306 -30.23 -14.96 5.86
N GLU A 307 -30.64 -14.68 7.10
CA GLU A 307 -31.13 -15.66 8.07
C GLU A 307 -32.51 -16.20 7.67
N PRO A 308 -32.88 -17.43 8.11
CA PRO A 308 -34.25 -17.92 7.93
C PRO A 308 -35.27 -17.02 8.63
N LEU A 309 -36.44 -16.85 8.01
CA LEU A 309 -37.57 -16.18 8.66
C LEU A 309 -38.21 -17.14 9.67
N ASN A 310 -38.35 -16.68 10.91
CA ASN A 310 -39.22 -17.28 11.92
C ASN A 310 -39.90 -16.18 12.71
N PHE A 311 -41.08 -15.76 12.27
CA PHE A 311 -41.83 -14.66 12.86
C PHE A 311 -43.16 -15.16 13.43
N VAL A 312 -43.45 -14.81 14.67
CA VAL A 312 -44.67 -15.21 15.37
C VAL A 312 -45.47 -13.97 15.75
N PHE A 313 -46.77 -13.99 15.47
CA PHE A 313 -47.68 -12.94 15.89
C PHE A 313 -49.03 -13.51 16.33
N THR A 314 -49.74 -12.75 17.15
CA THR A 314 -51.00 -13.17 17.76
C THR A 314 -52.13 -12.24 17.32
N VAL A 315 -53.31 -12.81 17.10
CA VAL A 315 -54.53 -12.08 16.73
C VAL A 315 -55.68 -12.56 17.60
N LYS A 316 -56.48 -11.61 18.10
CA LYS A 316 -57.71 -11.88 18.84
C LYS A 316 -58.94 -11.50 18.01
N GLY A 317 -59.80 -12.48 17.75
CA GLY A 317 -61.11 -12.28 17.15
C GLY A 317 -62.17 -11.90 18.17
N ILE A 318 -62.82 -10.75 17.98
CA ILE A 318 -63.96 -10.28 18.80
C ILE A 318 -65.29 -10.43 18.07
#